data_AF-A0A9Q0GCS2-F1
#
_entry.id   AF-A0A9Q0GCS2-F1
#
_cell.length_a   1.000
_cell.length_b   1.000
_cell.length_c   1.000
_cell.angle_alpha   90.00
_cell.angle_beta   90.00
_cell.angle_gamma   90.00
#
_symmetry.space_group_name_H-M   'P 1'
#
loop_
_entity.id
_entity.type
_entity.pdbx_description
1 polymer ?
#
loop_
_entity_poly.entity_id
_entity_poly.type
_entity_poly.pdbx_seq_one_letter_code
_entity_poly.pdbx_strand_id
1 'polypeptide(L)'
;MKRNIIDHHLQREMKMIMKLWSVCVCLMLVVGYSGAVRVGPSSGKSSTDDNGLVIRPIINGSLILSETQQHPVRDERTTRIAGPNNICMEVKNGDYHDGHDIVLSPCEPDSSDPKQLWTFKADGTIRSQIRQMVLDSLLRQLSQHTINYLMIFSCMPPTDPRWAKTIWELQRDGTMVNFGNGLVLTARSDFRNGSR
;
A
#
# COMPACT_ATOMS: atom_id res chain seq x y z
N MET A 1 19.07 26.09 48.35
CA MET A 1 18.15 27.07 47.72
C MET A 1 18.49 27.26 46.23
N LYS A 2 18.29 26.24 45.37
CA LYS A 2 18.68 26.28 43.93
C LYS A 2 17.70 25.56 42.97
N ARG A 3 16.51 25.13 43.42
CA ARG A 3 15.54 24.40 42.55
C ARG A 3 14.52 25.30 41.84
N ASN A 4 14.28 26.54 42.30
CA ASN A 4 13.20 27.37 41.75
C ASN A 4 13.58 28.21 40.51
N ILE A 5 14.86 28.28 40.13
CA ILE A 5 15.30 29.11 38.99
C ILE A 5 15.22 28.34 37.66
N ILE A 6 15.44 27.02 37.69
CA ILE A 6 15.43 26.17 36.49
C ILE A 6 14.00 26.01 35.95
N ASP A 7 13.02 25.90 36.84
CA ASP A 7 11.61 25.72 36.49
C ASP A 7 11.03 26.95 35.77
N HIS A 8 11.39 28.15 36.25
CA HIS A 8 10.98 29.39 35.60
C HIS A 8 11.61 29.60 34.21
N HIS A 9 12.80 29.06 33.97
CA HIS A 9 13.44 29.15 32.66
C HIS A 9 12.82 28.15 31.66
N LEU A 10 12.56 26.90 32.09
CA LEU A 10 11.90 25.90 31.25
C LEU A 10 10.47 26.34 30.86
N GLN A 11 9.73 26.92 31.80
CA GLN A 11 8.38 27.45 31.55
C GLN A 11 8.36 28.63 30.57
N ARG A 12 9.43 29.44 30.50
CA ARG A 12 9.56 30.52 29.51
C ARG A 12 9.86 29.98 28.12
N GLU A 13 10.75 28.99 28.00
CA GLU A 13 11.06 28.32 26.74
C GLU A 13 9.83 27.62 26.15
N MET A 14 9.08 26.87 26.96
CA MET A 14 7.86 26.18 26.50
C MET A 14 6.77 27.15 26.04
N LYS A 15 6.61 28.30 26.70
CA LYS A 15 5.68 29.36 26.27
C LYS A 15 6.11 30.02 24.96
N MET A 16 7.41 30.12 24.71
CA MET A 16 7.92 30.67 23.45
C MET A 16 7.71 29.68 22.30
N ILE A 17 7.97 28.39 22.51
CA ILE A 17 7.77 27.31 21.54
C ILE A 17 6.28 27.17 21.16
N MET A 18 5.36 27.22 22.13
CA MET A 18 3.91 27.16 21.83
C MET A 18 3.42 28.39 21.06
N LYS A 19 3.98 29.59 21.30
CA LYS A 19 3.66 30.78 20.51
C LYS A 19 4.19 30.68 19.08
N LEU A 20 5.40 30.15 18.89
CA LEU A 20 5.98 29.90 17.56
C LEU A 20 5.16 28.88 16.75
N TRP A 21 4.66 27.82 17.40
CA TRP A 21 3.80 26.83 16.75
C TRP A 21 2.44 27.42 16.34
N SER A 22 1.84 28.25 17.19
CA SER A 22 0.59 28.96 16.87
C SER A 22 0.76 29.99 15.74
N VAL A 23 1.91 30.68 15.65
CA VAL A 23 2.21 31.59 14.55
C VAL A 23 2.42 30.83 13.23
N CYS A 24 3.11 29.68 13.23
CA CYS A 24 3.25 28.84 12.04
C CYS A 24 1.89 28.32 11.54
N VAL A 25 1.02 27.84 12.43
CA VAL A 25 -0.32 27.36 12.05
C VAL A 25 -1.18 28.52 11.49
N CYS A 26 -1.10 29.72 12.06
CA CYS A 26 -1.77 30.90 11.50
C CYS A 26 -1.19 31.34 10.14
N LEU A 27 0.13 31.28 9.93
CA LEU A 27 0.74 31.58 8.63
C LEU A 27 0.32 30.58 7.54
N MET A 28 0.16 29.30 7.89
CA MET A 28 -0.36 28.27 6.99
C MET A 28 -1.85 28.43 6.67
N LEU A 29 -2.63 29.09 7.54
CA LEU A 29 -4.06 29.35 7.32
C LEU A 29 -4.32 30.68 6.59
N VAL A 30 -3.41 31.67 6.69
CA VAL A 30 -3.55 32.98 6.02
C VAL A 30 -2.93 33.00 4.62
N VAL A 31 -1.92 32.16 4.36
CA VAL A 31 -1.46 31.90 2.98
C VAL A 31 -2.32 30.78 2.40
N GLY A 32 -3.49 31.15 1.91
CA GLY A 32 -4.35 30.25 1.13
C GLY A 32 -3.53 29.62 0.01
N TYR A 33 -3.30 28.31 0.09
CA TYR A 33 -2.83 27.49 -1.02
C TYR A 33 -3.95 27.41 -2.07
N SER A 34 -4.17 28.50 -2.81
CA SER A 34 -4.82 28.44 -4.12
C SER A 34 -3.79 27.97 -5.15
N GLY A 35 -3.40 26.70 -5.02
CA GLY A 35 -2.70 25.97 -6.07
C GLY A 35 -3.72 25.38 -7.04
N ALA A 36 -4.44 26.21 -7.79
CA ALA A 36 -5.13 25.74 -8.98
C ALA A 36 -4.05 25.33 -9.99
N VAL A 37 -3.81 24.03 -10.15
CA VAL A 37 -2.96 23.51 -11.21
C VAL A 37 -3.64 23.84 -12.54
N ARG A 38 -3.10 24.83 -13.24
CA ARG A 38 -3.47 25.14 -14.62
C ARG A 38 -2.92 24.03 -15.52
N VAL A 39 -3.82 23.26 -16.13
CA VAL A 39 -3.47 22.40 -17.26
C VAL A 39 -3.31 23.31 -18.49
N GLY A 40 -2.08 23.63 -18.85
CA GLY A 40 -1.72 24.27 -20.12
C GLY A 40 -1.29 23.22 -21.16
N PRO A 41 -1.47 23.47 -22.47
CA PRO A 41 -1.36 22.44 -23.49
C PRO A 41 0.11 22.05 -23.73
N SER A 42 0.47 20.79 -23.47
CA SER A 42 1.73 20.22 -23.93
C SER A 42 1.58 19.76 -25.38
N SER A 43 1.96 20.62 -26.31
CA SER A 43 2.33 20.19 -27.66
C SER A 43 3.64 19.41 -27.58
N GLY A 44 3.58 18.08 -27.69
CA GLY A 44 4.78 17.25 -27.69
C GLY A 44 4.54 15.75 -27.57
N LYS A 45 4.00 15.15 -28.65
CA LYS A 45 3.98 13.71 -28.97
C LYS A 45 3.27 12.77 -27.98
N SER A 46 1.98 12.58 -28.28
CA SER A 46 1.19 11.40 -27.97
C SER A 46 1.97 10.10 -28.22
N SER A 47 2.43 9.47 -27.15
CA SER A 47 2.66 8.03 -27.09
C SER A 47 1.46 7.45 -26.33
N THR A 48 0.42 7.09 -27.08
CA THR A 48 -0.69 6.29 -26.57
C THR A 48 -0.14 4.95 -26.09
N ASP A 49 0.02 4.77 -24.78
CA ASP A 49 0.13 3.46 -24.12
C ASP A 49 -0.16 3.58 -22.60
N ASP A 50 -1.20 4.34 -22.22
CA ASP A 50 -1.72 4.40 -20.85
C ASP A 50 -2.66 3.21 -20.57
N ASN A 51 -2.14 1.99 -20.61
CA ASN A 51 -2.84 0.78 -20.15
C ASN A 51 -2.42 0.43 -18.71
N GLY A 52 -2.57 1.39 -17.79
CA GLY A 52 -2.45 1.14 -16.34
C GLY A 52 -3.63 0.28 -15.87
N LEU A 53 -3.37 -1.00 -15.65
CA LEU A 53 -4.39 -2.04 -15.60
C LEU A 53 -4.67 -2.50 -14.17
N VAL A 54 -5.93 -2.33 -13.75
CA VAL A 54 -6.43 -2.55 -12.38
C VAL A 54 -6.64 -4.04 -12.09
N ILE A 55 -6.02 -4.57 -11.03
CA ILE A 55 -6.19 -5.94 -10.54
C ILE A 55 -7.39 -6.01 -9.60
N ARG A 56 -8.33 -6.95 -9.81
CA ARG A 56 -9.57 -7.06 -9.03
C ARG A 56 -9.56 -8.33 -8.15
N PRO A 57 -9.89 -8.25 -6.85
CA PRO A 57 -10.08 -9.45 -6.05
C PRO A 57 -11.35 -10.20 -6.52
N ILE A 58 -11.27 -11.53 -6.63
CA ILE A 58 -12.47 -12.35 -6.85
C ILE A 58 -13.11 -12.57 -5.48
N ILE A 59 -14.10 -11.74 -5.14
CA ILE A 59 -14.83 -11.87 -3.88
C ILE A 59 -16.13 -12.63 -4.16
N ASN A 60 -16.15 -13.95 -3.93
CA ASN A 60 -17.40 -14.73 -3.90
C ASN A 60 -18.16 -14.45 -2.59
N GLY A 61 -18.76 -13.27 -2.46
CA GLY A 61 -19.56 -12.88 -1.30
C GLY A 61 -19.55 -11.37 -1.12
N SER A 62 -20.72 -10.76 -1.13
CA SER A 62 -20.89 -9.32 -0.93
C SER A 62 -20.32 -8.90 0.43
N LEU A 63 -19.40 -7.94 0.45
CA LEU A 63 -19.07 -7.20 1.68
C LEU A 63 -20.28 -6.32 2.01
N ILE A 64 -21.33 -6.93 2.57
CA ILE A 64 -22.42 -6.18 3.17
C ILE A 64 -21.85 -5.60 4.46
N LEU A 65 -21.55 -4.30 4.44
CA LEU A 65 -21.41 -3.52 5.65
C LEU A 65 -22.79 -3.49 6.32
N SER A 66 -23.08 -4.46 7.18
CA SER A 66 -24.35 -4.47 7.91
C SER A 66 -24.29 -3.38 8.98
N GLU A 67 -25.03 -2.31 8.74
CA GLU A 67 -25.24 -1.20 9.66
C GLU A 67 -26.27 -1.60 10.73
N THR A 68 -25.90 -2.49 11.65
CA THR A 68 -26.60 -2.68 12.92
C THR A 68 -25.63 -3.19 13.99
N GLN A 69 -25.66 -2.54 15.15
CA GLN A 69 -24.75 -2.68 16.29
C GLN A 69 -24.43 -4.13 16.69
N GLN A 70 -23.12 -4.48 16.75
CA GLN A 70 -22.41 -5.14 17.86
C GLN A 70 -20.96 -5.47 17.45
N HIS A 71 -19.98 -4.62 17.81
CA HIS A 71 -18.53 -4.78 17.49
C HIS A 71 -18.17 -4.97 15.99
N PRO A 72 -17.19 -4.25 15.42
CA PRO A 72 -16.81 -4.53 14.04
C PRO A 72 -16.14 -5.91 13.98
N VAL A 73 -16.89 -6.93 13.57
CA VAL A 73 -16.30 -8.16 13.01
C VAL A 73 -15.58 -7.69 11.76
N ARG A 74 -14.27 -7.40 11.91
CA ARG A 74 -13.39 -7.17 10.78
C ARG A 74 -13.23 -8.53 10.09
N ASP A 75 -14.11 -8.80 9.14
CA ASP A 75 -14.16 -10.06 8.41
C ASP A 75 -12.86 -10.23 7.61
N GLU A 76 -12.07 -11.22 8.01
CA GLU A 76 -10.84 -11.58 7.33
C GLU A 76 -11.16 -12.67 6.31
N ARG A 77 -10.82 -12.41 5.05
CA ARG A 77 -11.20 -13.30 3.97
C ARG A 77 -9.98 -13.77 3.19
N THR A 78 -9.89 -15.09 3.00
CA THR A 78 -8.93 -15.68 2.07
C THR A 78 -9.55 -15.85 0.69
N THR A 79 -8.88 -15.34 -0.35
CA THR A 79 -9.30 -15.51 -1.74
C THR A 79 -8.11 -15.41 -2.70
N ARG A 80 -8.36 -15.62 -3.99
CA ARG A 80 -7.40 -15.31 -5.06
C ARG A 80 -7.51 -13.84 -5.46
N ILE A 81 -6.37 -13.27 -5.83
CA ILE A 81 -6.29 -11.94 -6.42
C ILE A 81 -6.02 -12.14 -7.90
N ALA A 82 -7.04 -11.89 -8.73
CA ALA A 82 -6.96 -12.11 -10.16
C ALA A 82 -6.80 -10.79 -10.91
N GLY A 83 -5.79 -10.76 -11.75
CA GLY A 83 -5.63 -9.74 -12.75
C GLY A 83 -6.46 -10.00 -14.01
N PRO A 84 -6.24 -9.17 -15.02
CA PRO A 84 -6.76 -9.33 -16.38
C PRO A 84 -6.45 -10.72 -16.96
N ASN A 85 -7.29 -11.17 -17.89
CA ASN A 85 -7.16 -12.48 -18.54
C ASN A 85 -7.15 -13.67 -17.56
N ASN A 86 -7.71 -13.49 -16.35
CA ASN A 86 -7.75 -14.51 -15.31
C ASN A 86 -6.36 -15.04 -14.93
N ILE A 87 -5.38 -14.12 -14.86
CA ILE A 87 -4.03 -14.40 -14.39
C ILE A 87 -3.97 -14.04 -12.90
N CYS A 88 -3.59 -14.98 -12.04
CA CYS A 88 -3.59 -14.82 -10.59
C CYS A 88 -2.23 -14.33 -10.08
N MET A 89 -2.29 -13.51 -9.04
CA MET A 89 -1.12 -13.14 -8.25
C MET A 89 -0.69 -14.33 -7.40
N GLU A 90 0.60 -14.68 -7.46
CA GLU A 90 1.15 -15.82 -6.76
C GLU A 90 2.53 -15.56 -6.15
N VAL A 91 2.86 -16.32 -5.11
CA VAL A 91 4.24 -16.45 -4.62
C VAL A 91 5.01 -17.32 -5.62
N LYS A 92 6.02 -16.76 -6.27
CA LYS A 92 6.77 -17.43 -7.35
C LYS A 92 7.31 -18.78 -6.89
N ASN A 93 6.95 -19.85 -7.58
CA ASN A 93 7.35 -21.23 -7.24
C ASN A 93 6.98 -21.68 -5.81
N GLY A 94 6.14 -20.95 -5.07
CA GLY A 94 5.80 -21.25 -3.68
C GLY A 94 6.98 -21.16 -2.70
N ASP A 95 7.95 -20.29 -2.95
CA ASP A 95 9.08 -20.05 -2.05
C ASP A 95 8.81 -18.84 -1.12
N TYR A 96 8.98 -19.04 0.18
CA TYR A 96 8.48 -18.15 1.23
C TYR A 96 9.61 -17.67 2.14
N HIS A 97 10.69 -17.18 1.55
CA HIS A 97 11.71 -16.41 2.26
C HIS A 97 11.52 -14.92 2.01
N ASP A 98 12.04 -14.11 2.92
CA ASP A 98 11.93 -12.66 2.87
C ASP A 98 12.52 -12.10 1.57
N GLY A 99 11.75 -11.24 0.91
CA GLY A 99 12.15 -10.59 -0.34
C GLY A 99 11.87 -11.40 -1.60
N HIS A 100 11.25 -12.58 -1.48
CA HIS A 100 10.94 -13.41 -2.63
C HIS A 100 9.82 -12.83 -3.49
N ASP A 101 9.89 -13.14 -4.78
CA ASP A 101 9.12 -12.51 -5.83
C ASP A 101 7.63 -12.88 -5.81
N ILE A 102 6.77 -11.88 -6.04
CA ILE A 102 5.36 -12.08 -6.41
C ILE A 102 5.22 -11.95 -7.92
N VAL A 103 4.60 -12.96 -8.54
CA VAL A 103 4.45 -13.02 -10.00
C VAL A 103 2.99 -13.24 -10.39
N LEU A 104 2.75 -13.13 -11.69
CA LEU A 104 1.47 -13.41 -12.31
C LEU A 104 1.57 -14.76 -13.04
N SER A 105 0.65 -15.67 -12.75
CA SER A 105 0.57 -16.99 -13.38
C SER A 105 -0.89 -17.35 -13.67
N PRO A 106 -1.17 -18.32 -14.56
CA PRO A 106 -2.53 -18.81 -14.73
C PRO A 106 -3.18 -19.16 -13.39
N CYS A 107 -4.41 -18.70 -13.18
CA CYS A 107 -5.15 -19.09 -11.98
C CYS A 107 -5.33 -20.61 -11.94
N GLU A 108 -4.97 -21.24 -10.82
CA GLU A 108 -5.18 -22.67 -10.61
C GLU A 108 -6.69 -22.97 -10.63
N PRO A 109 -7.13 -24.08 -11.26
CA PRO A 109 -8.54 -24.37 -11.45
C PRO A 109 -9.30 -24.46 -10.12
N ASP A 110 -8.67 -25.05 -9.12
CA ASP A 110 -9.20 -25.17 -7.77
C ASP A 110 -8.49 -24.22 -6.80
N SER A 111 -9.21 -23.76 -5.77
CA SER A 111 -8.63 -22.94 -4.69
C SER A 111 -7.79 -23.80 -3.73
N SER A 112 -7.10 -24.80 -4.24
CA SER A 112 -6.27 -25.73 -3.45
C SER A 112 -4.81 -25.33 -3.44
N ASP A 113 -4.36 -24.45 -4.35
CA ASP A 113 -2.97 -24.02 -4.34
C ASP A 113 -2.77 -22.80 -3.42
N PRO A 114 -2.16 -23.00 -2.25
CA PRO A 114 -1.96 -21.93 -1.29
C PRO A 114 -1.00 -20.84 -1.76
N LYS A 115 -0.18 -21.06 -2.81
CA LYS A 115 0.71 -20.03 -3.38
C LYS A 115 -0.07 -18.90 -4.07
N GLN A 116 -1.34 -19.12 -4.42
CA GLN A 116 -2.24 -18.14 -5.02
C GLN A 116 -3.30 -17.60 -4.04
N LEU A 117 -3.27 -18.02 -2.77
CA LEU A 117 -4.27 -17.67 -1.78
C LEU A 117 -3.79 -16.58 -0.82
N TRP A 118 -4.58 -15.51 -0.75
CA TRP A 118 -4.28 -14.28 -0.05
C TRP A 118 -5.39 -13.96 0.94
N THR A 119 -5.00 -13.68 2.17
CA THR A 119 -5.89 -13.30 3.28
C THR A 119 -5.84 -11.80 3.46
N PHE A 120 -6.98 -11.14 3.27
CA PHE A 120 -7.17 -9.74 3.62
C PHE A 120 -7.40 -9.65 5.12
N LYS A 121 -6.44 -9.06 5.83
CA LYS A 121 -6.46 -8.98 7.27
C LYS A 121 -7.11 -7.70 7.75
N ALA A 122 -7.65 -7.78 8.97
CA ALA A 122 -8.27 -6.67 9.67
C ALA A 122 -7.35 -5.45 9.86
N ASP A 123 -6.03 -5.67 9.87
CA ASP A 123 -5.00 -4.64 10.03
C ASP A 123 -4.61 -3.93 8.73
N GLY A 124 -5.24 -4.30 7.60
CA GLY A 124 -4.95 -3.76 6.27
C GLY A 124 -3.83 -4.51 5.54
N THR A 125 -3.20 -5.51 6.16
CA THR A 125 -2.21 -6.34 5.46
C THR A 125 -2.90 -7.36 4.55
N ILE A 126 -2.23 -7.69 3.44
CA ILE A 126 -2.56 -8.85 2.62
C ILE A 126 -1.51 -9.91 2.91
N ARG A 127 -1.94 -11.09 3.36
CA ARG A 127 -1.02 -12.17 3.78
C ARG A 127 -1.19 -13.42 2.95
N SER A 128 -0.09 -14.06 2.59
CA SER A 128 -0.18 -15.40 2.01
C SER A 128 -0.85 -16.36 2.99
N GLN A 129 -1.67 -17.28 2.48
CA GLN A 129 -2.32 -18.27 3.33
C GLN A 129 -1.27 -19.16 4.03
N ILE A 130 -0.24 -19.57 3.29
CA ILE A 130 0.93 -20.25 3.85
C ILE A 130 1.83 -19.25 4.56
N ARG A 131 2.36 -19.63 5.73
CA ARG A 131 3.36 -18.89 6.52
C ARG A 131 2.96 -17.48 6.97
N GLN A 132 1.79 -16.98 6.56
CA GLN A 132 1.24 -15.70 7.00
C GLN A 132 2.19 -14.52 6.75
N MET A 133 2.95 -14.58 5.66
CA MET A 133 3.87 -13.52 5.26
C MET A 133 3.11 -12.41 4.53
N VAL A 134 3.58 -11.18 4.67
CA VAL A 134 2.91 -9.98 4.17
C VAL A 134 3.32 -9.67 2.74
N LEU A 135 2.37 -9.19 1.95
CA LEU A 135 2.62 -8.53 0.68
C LEU A 135 3.22 -7.15 0.95
N ASP A 136 4.47 -6.95 0.55
CA ASP A 136 5.21 -5.69 0.71
C ASP A 136 5.48 -5.06 -0.66
N SER A 137 5.60 -3.73 -0.67
CA SER A 137 6.08 -2.96 -1.82
C SER A 137 7.40 -2.27 -1.46
N LEU A 138 8.47 -2.64 -2.18
CA LEU A 138 9.78 -2.03 -2.00
C LEU A 138 10.27 -1.39 -3.30
N LEU A 139 10.98 -0.27 -3.14
CA LEU A 139 11.78 0.32 -4.19
C LEU A 139 13.03 -0.55 -4.39
N ARG A 140 13.16 -1.14 -5.57
CA ARG A 140 14.40 -1.79 -6.02
C ARG A 140 15.15 -0.83 -6.93
N GLN A 141 16.33 -0.42 -6.47
CA GLN A 141 17.27 0.35 -7.29
C GLN A 141 17.95 -0.62 -8.28
N LEU A 142 17.67 -0.46 -9.57
CA LEU A 142 18.44 -1.08 -10.63
C LEU A 142 19.48 -0.07 -11.15
N SER A 143 20.44 -0.57 -11.94
CA SER A 143 21.57 0.23 -12.44
C SER A 143 21.19 1.49 -13.21
N GLN A 144 19.99 1.54 -13.80
CA GLN A 144 19.52 2.68 -14.61
C GLN A 144 18.12 3.19 -14.23
N HIS A 145 17.36 2.45 -13.40
CA HIS A 145 15.98 2.79 -13.05
C HIS A 145 15.62 2.32 -11.64
N THR A 146 14.67 3.00 -11.01
CA THR A 146 14.06 2.54 -9.76
C THR A 146 12.68 1.98 -10.10
N ILE A 147 12.41 0.74 -9.72
CA ILE A 147 11.09 0.12 -9.88
C ILE A 147 10.54 -0.24 -8.50
N ASN A 148 9.24 -0.04 -8.31
CA ASN A 148 8.53 -0.65 -7.19
C ASN A 148 8.19 -2.08 -7.60
N TYR A 149 8.54 -3.05 -6.76
CA TYR A 149 8.24 -4.44 -7.00
C TYR A 149 7.57 -5.05 -5.76
N LEU A 150 6.69 -6.02 -6.00
CA LEU A 150 5.99 -6.74 -4.95
C LEU A 150 6.80 -7.94 -4.48
N MET A 151 6.92 -8.08 -3.18
CA MET A 151 7.58 -9.23 -2.56
C MET A 151 6.78 -9.76 -1.39
N ILE A 152 7.11 -10.96 -0.99
CA ILE A 152 6.67 -11.54 0.28
C ILE A 152 7.70 -11.26 1.37
N PHE A 153 7.24 -10.89 2.56
CA PHE A 153 8.14 -10.60 3.68
C PHE A 153 7.54 -11.07 5.01
N SER A 154 8.38 -11.37 5.98
CA SER A 154 7.95 -11.68 7.34
C SER A 154 7.17 -10.52 7.95
N CYS A 155 6.18 -10.83 8.79
CA CYS A 155 5.41 -9.79 9.48
C CYS A 155 6.33 -8.89 10.33
N MET A 156 6.15 -7.59 10.21
CA MET A 156 6.81 -6.58 11.05
C MET A 156 5.83 -6.03 12.10
N PRO A 157 6.30 -5.58 13.27
CA PRO A 157 5.43 -4.91 14.22
C PRO A 157 4.94 -3.57 13.64
N PRO A 158 3.74 -3.08 14.02
CA PRO A 158 3.24 -1.77 13.57
C PRO A 158 4.13 -0.57 13.94
N THR A 159 5.08 -0.77 14.84
CA THR A 159 6.08 0.23 15.24
C THR A 159 7.25 0.32 14.25
N ASP A 160 7.43 -0.64 13.33
CA ASP A 160 8.46 -0.56 12.29
C ASP A 160 8.05 0.50 11.26
N PRO A 161 8.93 1.46 10.89
CA PRO A 161 8.60 2.50 9.92
C PRO A 161 8.26 1.94 8.52
N ARG A 162 8.60 0.69 8.22
CA ARG A 162 8.25 0.01 6.97
C ARG A 162 6.84 -0.56 6.98
N TRP A 163 6.18 -0.67 8.14
CA TRP A 163 4.83 -1.22 8.28
C TRP A 163 3.82 -0.60 7.31
N ALA A 164 3.90 0.72 7.08
CA ALA A 164 2.99 1.40 6.15
C ALA A 164 3.04 0.83 4.72
N LYS A 165 4.16 0.23 4.29
CA LYS A 165 4.35 -0.36 2.96
C LYS A 165 3.72 -1.74 2.80
N THR A 166 3.27 -2.35 3.89
CA THR A 166 2.56 -3.65 3.89
C THR A 166 1.05 -3.48 3.99
N ILE A 167 0.56 -2.25 4.10
CA ILE A 167 -0.86 -1.91 4.20
C ILE A 167 -1.42 -1.61 2.81
N TRP A 168 -2.53 -2.27 2.49
CA TRP A 168 -3.22 -2.17 1.22
C TRP A 168 -4.69 -1.83 1.44
N GLU A 169 -5.17 -0.84 0.71
CA GLU A 169 -6.57 -0.47 0.68
C GLU A 169 -7.21 -0.96 -0.61
N LEU A 170 -8.24 -1.80 -0.48
CA LEU A 170 -9.09 -2.21 -1.59
C LEU A 170 -10.23 -1.20 -1.75
N GLN A 171 -10.23 -0.50 -2.88
CA GLN A 171 -11.29 0.43 -3.24
C GLN A 171 -12.49 -0.28 -3.89
N ARG A 172 -13.63 0.42 -3.95
CA ARG A 172 -14.90 -0.11 -4.50
C ARG A 172 -14.84 -0.43 -5.99
N ASP A 173 -13.99 0.24 -6.75
CA ASP A 173 -13.77 -0.01 -8.17
C ASP A 173 -12.84 -1.20 -8.45
N GLY A 174 -12.30 -1.81 -7.39
CA GLY A 174 -11.34 -2.91 -7.44
C GLY A 174 -9.89 -2.45 -7.41
N THR A 175 -9.61 -1.16 -7.32
CA THR A 175 -8.24 -0.63 -7.22
C THR A 175 -7.62 -0.98 -5.86
N MET A 176 -6.41 -1.55 -5.86
CA MET A 176 -5.63 -1.76 -4.63
C MET A 176 -4.53 -0.72 -4.52
N VAL A 177 -4.58 0.10 -3.48
CA VAL A 177 -3.61 1.17 -3.21
C VAL A 177 -2.75 0.79 -2.02
N ASN A 178 -1.44 0.96 -2.16
CA ASN A 178 -0.53 0.83 -1.03
C ASN A 178 -0.55 2.11 -0.19
N PHE A 179 -0.80 1.99 1.11
CA PHE A 179 -0.90 3.14 2.01
C PHE A 179 0.45 3.87 2.16
N GLY A 180 1.56 3.14 2.19
CA GLY A 180 2.89 3.69 2.46
C GLY A 180 3.48 4.55 1.35
N ASN A 181 3.11 4.31 0.08
CA ASN A 181 3.63 5.06 -1.07
C ASN A 181 2.54 5.64 -1.99
N GLY A 182 1.26 5.35 -1.76
CA GLY A 182 0.14 5.86 -2.56
C GLY A 182 0.06 5.27 -3.97
N LEU A 183 0.86 4.24 -4.29
CA LEU A 183 0.88 3.61 -5.60
C LEU A 183 -0.20 2.53 -5.71
N VAL A 184 -0.64 2.32 -6.95
CA VAL A 184 -1.64 1.32 -7.30
C VAL A 184 -0.97 0.04 -7.74
N LEU A 185 -1.48 -1.09 -7.25
CA LEU A 185 -1.07 -2.40 -7.74
C LEU A 185 -1.41 -2.55 -9.23
N THR A 186 -0.38 -2.76 -10.06
CA THR A 186 -0.50 -2.85 -11.52
C THR A 186 0.08 -4.16 -12.03
N ALA A 187 -0.58 -4.77 -13.00
CA ALA A 187 -0.03 -5.87 -13.80
C ALA A 187 0.65 -5.30 -15.05
N ARG A 188 2.00 -5.38 -15.12
CA ARG A 188 2.76 -5.05 -16.34
C ARG A 188 3.11 -6.33 -17.10
N SER A 189 2.57 -6.49 -18.30
CA SER A 189 2.75 -7.67 -19.16
C SER A 189 4.03 -7.64 -20.00
N ASP A 190 4.86 -6.62 -19.84
CA ASP A 190 6.05 -6.38 -20.65
C ASP A 190 7.31 -7.12 -20.17
N PHE A 191 7.18 -7.98 -19.15
CA PHE A 191 8.11 -9.10 -18.99
C PHE A 191 7.73 -10.21 -19.99
N ARG A 192 7.97 -9.92 -21.27
CA ARG A 192 7.88 -10.92 -22.35
C ARG A 192 8.67 -12.15 -21.90
N ASN A 193 7.99 -13.29 -21.92
CA ASN A 193 8.61 -14.60 -21.94
C ASN A 193 9.88 -14.51 -22.78
N GLY A 194 11.04 -14.74 -22.13
CA GLY A 194 12.26 -15.07 -22.83
C GLY A 194 11.99 -16.36 -23.58
N SER A 195 11.51 -16.23 -24.82
CA SER A 195 11.52 -17.30 -25.80
C SER A 195 12.98 -17.65 -26.08
N ARG A 196 13.43 -18.78 -25.54
CA ARG A 196 14.31 -19.76 -26.20
C ARG A 196 14.45 -21.01 -25.33
#